data_AF-A0A658NNG1-F1
#
_entry.id   AF-A0A658NNG1-F1
#
_cell.length_a   1.000
_cell.length_b   1.000
_cell.length_c   1.000
_cell.angle_alpha   90.00
_cell.angle_beta   90.00
_cell.angle_gamma   90.00
#
_symmetry.space_group_name_H-M   'P 1'
#
loop_
_entity.id
_entity.type
_entity.pdbx_description
1 polymer ?
#
loop_
_entity_poly.entity_id
_entity_poly.type
_entity_poly.pdbx_seq_one_letter_code
_entity_poly.pdbx_strand_id
1 'polypeptide(L)' 'VGGGILAVAPGHASICVWSPGLDAAGNSLLGVAAREMLVQRPGWSAFGA' A
#
# COMPACT_ATOMS: atom_id res chain seq x y z
N VAL A 1 -12.61 10.20 5.46
CA VAL A 1 -12.01 9.03 4.77
C VAL A 1 -11.55 8.01 5.81
N GLY A 2 -11.65 6.71 5.53
CA GLY A 2 -11.44 5.64 6.52
C GLY A 2 -10.01 5.11 6.67
N GLY A 3 -9.05 5.59 5.87
CA GLY A 3 -7.64 5.17 5.95
C GLY A 3 -7.33 3.81 5.30
N GLY A 4 -8.19 3.31 4.42
CA GLY A 4 -7.92 2.09 3.64
C GLY A 4 -7.12 2.39 2.38
N ILE A 5 -6.13 1.55 2.09
CA ILE A 5 -5.35 1.56 0.84
C ILE A 5 -5.45 0.16 0.22
N LEU A 6 -5.79 0.10 -1.06
CA LEU A 6 -5.84 -1.12 -1.85
C LEU A 6 -4.80 -1.04 -2.98
N ALA A 7 -3.96 -2.06 -3.10
CA ALA A 7 -2.97 -2.20 -4.17
C ALA A 7 -3.12 -3.56 -4.85
N VAL A 8 -2.88 -3.61 -6.15
CA VAL A 8 -2.94 -4.84 -6.95
C VAL A 8 -1.59 -5.05 -7.62
N ALA A 9 -1.01 -6.22 -7.42
CA ALA A 9 0.14 -6.73 -8.17
C ALA A 9 -0.37 -7.77 -9.16
N PRO A 10 -0.51 -7.42 -10.46
CA PRO A 10 -1.12 -8.29 -11.46
C PRO A 10 -0.42 -9.66 -11.52
N GLY A 11 -1.20 -10.74 -11.49
CA GLY A 11 -0.71 -12.11 -11.51
C GLY A 11 -0.06 -12.60 -10.21
N HIS A 12 0.02 -11.77 -9.17
CA HIS A 12 0.70 -12.10 -7.92
C HIS A 12 -0.23 -11.99 -6.70
N ALA A 13 -0.79 -10.81 -6.43
CA ALA A 13 -1.58 -10.58 -5.23
C ALA A 13 -2.48 -9.33 -5.30
N SER A 14 -3.51 -9.33 -4.45
CA SER A 14 -4.26 -8.14 -4.07
C SER A 14 -3.98 -7.85 -2.59
N ILE A 15 -3.57 -6.62 -2.27
CA ILE A 15 -3.13 -6.21 -0.93
C ILE A 15 -4.05 -5.10 -0.42
N CYS A 16 -4.64 -5.31 0.75
CA CYS A 16 -5.41 -4.30 1.46
C CYS A 16 -4.73 -3.98 2.79
N VAL A 17 -4.54 -2.69 3.07
CA VAL A 17 -4.06 -2.21 4.37
C VAL A 17 -5.00 -1.14 4.89
N TRP A 18 -5.26 -1.18 6.19
CA TRP A 18 -6.14 -0.23 6.87
C TRP A 18 -5.49 0.26 8.15
N SER A 19 -5.45 1.58 8.34
CA SER A 19 -5.13 2.17 9.64
C SER A 19 -5.79 3.54 9.78
N PRO A 20 -6.42 3.83 10.93
CA PRO A 20 -7.21 5.05 11.14
C PRO A 20 -6.39 6.33 11.31
N GLY A 21 -5.07 6.24 11.48
CA GLY A 21 -4.18 7.40 11.65
C GLY A 21 -3.89 8.10 10.32
N LEU A 22 -4.59 9.20 10.05
CA LEU A 22 -4.45 9.96 8.81
C LEU A 22 -3.43 11.10 8.93
N ASP A 23 -2.70 11.37 7.85
CA ASP A 23 -1.91 12.60 7.69
C ASP A 23 -2.77 13.80 7.26
N ALA A 24 -2.13 14.96 7.07
CA ALA A 24 -2.78 16.19 6.64
C ALA A 24 -3.41 16.11 5.24
N ALA A 25 -3.00 15.15 4.40
CA ALA A 25 -3.58 14.87 3.09
C ALA A 25 -4.72 13.83 3.15
N GLY A 26 -5.00 13.27 4.33
CA GLY A 26 -6.03 12.26 4.54
C GLY A 26 -5.59 10.83 4.21
N ASN A 27 -4.28 10.56 4.08
CA ASN A 27 -3.74 9.23 3.84
C ASN A 27 -3.35 8.55 5.15
N SER A 28 -3.48 7.23 5.20
CA SER A 28 -3.02 6.45 6.34
C SER A 28 -1.49 6.37 6.37
N LEU A 29 -0.84 6.98 7.35
CA LEU A 29 0.63 6.95 7.51
C LEU A 29 1.17 5.53 7.55
N LEU A 30 0.52 4.66 8.33
CA LEU A 30 0.87 3.25 8.44
C LEU A 30 0.48 2.45 7.20
N GLY A 31 -0.62 2.82 6.52
CA GLY A 31 -1.00 2.20 5.26
C GLY A 31 0.04 2.42 4.16
N VAL A 32 0.61 3.63 4.08
CA VAL A 32 1.66 3.95 3.10
C VAL A 32 2.95 3.16 3.42
N ALA A 33 3.38 3.12 4.68
CA ALA A 33 4.54 2.35 5.08
C ALA A 33 4.37 0.84 4.82
N ALA A 34 3.19 0.28 5.12
CA ALA A 34 2.88 -1.12 4.87
C ALA A 34 2.88 -1.46 3.38
N ARG A 35 2.37 -0.57 2.52
CA ARG A 35 2.45 -0.72 1.07
C ARG A 35 3.90 -0.82 0.59
N GLU A 36 4.76 0.11 0.99
CA GLU A 36 6.17 0.10 0.57
C GLU A 36 6.86 -1.20 1.00
N MET A 37 6.65 -1.67 2.24
CA MET A 37 7.22 -2.94 2.69
C MET A 37 6.72 -4.15 1.89
N LEU A 38 5.45 -4.15 1.49
CA LEU A 38 4.82 -5.25 0.74
C LEU A 38 5.18 -5.26 -0.74
N VAL A 39 5.57 -4.11 -1.30
CA VAL A 39 6.00 -3.99 -2.71
C VAL A 39 7.51 -4.21 -2.85
N GLN A 40 8.32 -3.63 -1.94
CA GLN A 40 9.78 -3.67 -2.00
C GLN A 40 10.36 -5.06 -1.69
N ARG A 41 9.82 -5.78 -0.69
CA ARG A 41 10.33 -7.12 -0.31
C ARG A 41 10.23 -8.16 -1.43
N PRO A 42 9.10 -8.28 -2.16
CA PRO A 42 9.00 -9.19 -3.29
C PRO A 42 9.48 -8.58 -4.62
N GLY A 43 9.92 -7.31 -4.64
CA GLY A 43 10.42 -6.64 -5.84
C GLY A 43 9.35 -6.34 -6.89
N TRP A 44 8.10 -6.11 -6.47
CA TRP A 44 7.01 -5.84 -7.39
C TRP A 44 7.07 -4.39 -7.89
N SER A 45 7.03 -4.20 -9.20
CA SER A 45 7.01 -2.88 -9.82
C SER A 45 6.07 -2.90 -11.01
N ALA A 46 5.19 -1.91 -11.11
CA ALA A 46 4.35 -1.72 -12.29
C ALA A 46 5.16 -1.30 -13.53
N PHE A 47 6.42 -0.89 -13.36
CA PHE A 47 7.30 -0.38 -14.41
C PHE A 47 8.46 -1.34 -14.75
N GLY A 48 8.45 -2.56 -14.20
CA GLY A 48 9.55 -3.53 -14.36
C GLY A 48 10.64 -3.40 -13.30
N ALA A 49 11.55 -4.36 -13.30
CA ALA A 49 12.74 -4.41 -12.44
C ALA A 49 13.92 -3.64 -13.04
#